data_AF-A0A6A5ATQ8-F1
#
_entry.id   AF-A0A6A5ATQ8-F1
#
_cell.length_a   1.000
_cell.length_b   1.000
_cell.length_c   1.000
_cell.angle_alpha   90.00
_cell.angle_beta   90.00
_cell.angle_gamma   90.00
#
_symmetry.space_group_name_H-M   'P 1'
#
loop_
_entity.id
_entity.type
_entity.pdbx_description
1 polymer ?
#
loop_
_entity_poly.entity_id
_entity_poly.type
_entity_poly.pdbx_seq_one_letter_code
_entity_poly.pdbx_strand_id
1 'polypeptide(L)'
;MGAAHSNASHDQRTPGQQQQKHHHHPSSILFTTSDGSVGLTHEFVQQYVRHMPFEVKQPVLTRRHVRLIEANWTLISRGTSSAYDEARHGNPDKFFHRTYYSLLFAVMPSCRSIFRSSMHLQGKSLFAILRAMTSILHCPDIVDRMQALAGRHLTYGCEKTDYTTAGVTLLKTLEIVSGDQWNYDVKEAYLTAFCLLMYLMLPVIVHNPPAAVTDSVIAT
;
A
#
# COMPACT_ATOMS: atom_id res chain seq x y z
N MET A 1 -58.85 66.61 -26.78
CA MET A 1 -59.90 65.62 -26.46
C MET A 1 -59.45 64.28 -27.03
N GLY A 2 -59.30 63.24 -26.19
CA GLY A 2 -59.07 61.81 -26.55
C GLY A 2 -57.63 61.46 -26.99
N ALA A 3 -56.74 60.92 -26.15
CA ALA A 3 -56.64 59.55 -25.59
C ALA A 3 -55.99 58.52 -26.56
N ALA A 4 -54.85 57.94 -26.18
CA ALA A 4 -54.63 56.48 -26.06
C ALA A 4 -53.14 56.09 -25.89
N HIS A 5 -52.96 54.96 -25.21
CA HIS A 5 -51.76 54.34 -24.63
C HIS A 5 -50.71 53.76 -25.61
N SER A 6 -49.46 53.67 -25.13
CA SER A 6 -48.55 52.53 -25.39
C SER A 6 -47.40 52.56 -24.39
N ASN A 7 -47.43 51.77 -23.31
CA ASN A 7 -47.13 50.34 -23.13
C ASN A 7 -45.64 50.10 -22.80
N ALA A 8 -45.44 49.61 -21.58
CA ALA A 8 -44.15 49.33 -20.98
C ALA A 8 -43.62 47.96 -21.44
N SER A 9 -42.39 47.91 -21.94
CA SER A 9 -41.68 46.65 -22.18
C SER A 9 -41.13 46.11 -20.87
N HIS A 10 -41.80 45.08 -20.35
CA HIS A 10 -41.29 44.21 -19.30
C HIS A 10 -40.54 43.06 -19.97
N ASP A 11 -39.21 43.11 -19.95
CA ASP A 11 -38.34 42.04 -20.46
C ASP A 11 -38.27 40.90 -19.42
N GLN A 12 -39.11 39.89 -19.59
CA GLN A 12 -39.08 38.67 -18.80
C GLN A 12 -37.92 37.77 -19.27
N ARG A 13 -36.77 37.83 -18.58
CA ARG A 13 -35.75 36.79 -18.69
C ARG A 13 -36.24 35.51 -18.00
N THR A 14 -36.39 34.46 -18.79
CA THR A 14 -36.51 33.07 -18.34
C THR A 14 -35.26 32.63 -17.56
N PRO A 15 -35.38 31.98 -16.40
CA PRO A 15 -34.23 31.37 -15.73
C PRO A 15 -33.83 30.10 -16.50
N GLY A 16 -32.63 30.15 -17.09
CA GLY A 16 -31.97 28.98 -17.67
C GLY A 16 -31.78 27.89 -16.62
N GLN A 17 -32.13 26.67 -17.01
CA GLN A 17 -31.85 25.45 -16.28
C GLN A 17 -30.37 25.41 -15.88
N GLN A 18 -30.10 25.56 -14.58
CA GLN A 18 -28.79 25.19 -14.03
C GLN A 18 -28.64 23.69 -14.20
N GLN A 19 -27.88 23.28 -15.21
CA GLN A 19 -27.25 21.97 -15.24
C GLN A 19 -26.52 21.79 -13.92
N GLN A 20 -27.07 20.95 -13.05
CA GLN A 20 -26.35 20.39 -11.93
C GLN A 20 -25.14 19.67 -12.52
N LYS A 21 -23.99 20.34 -12.47
CA LYS A 21 -22.70 19.67 -12.56
C LYS A 21 -22.69 18.67 -11.41
N HIS A 22 -22.96 17.42 -11.73
CA HIS A 22 -22.65 16.29 -10.87
C HIS A 22 -21.15 16.37 -10.59
N HIS A 23 -20.81 17.03 -9.48
CA HIS A 23 -19.52 16.86 -8.86
C HIS A 23 -19.53 15.41 -8.39
N HIS A 24 -18.92 14.51 -9.16
CA HIS A 24 -18.47 13.23 -8.63
C HIS A 24 -17.53 13.57 -7.48
N HIS A 25 -18.08 13.60 -6.26
CA HIS A 25 -17.22 13.42 -5.09
C HIS A 25 -16.53 12.07 -5.32
N PRO A 26 -15.19 11.98 -5.28
CA PRO A 26 -14.56 10.68 -5.24
C PRO A 26 -15.20 9.93 -4.07
N SER A 27 -15.88 8.82 -4.35
CA SER A 27 -16.33 7.91 -3.31
C SER A 27 -15.13 7.66 -2.39
N SER A 28 -15.31 7.85 -1.08
CA SER A 28 -14.24 7.64 -0.11
C SER A 28 -13.56 6.30 -0.40
N ILE A 29 -12.24 6.30 -0.57
CA ILE A 29 -11.47 5.07 -0.89
C ILE A 29 -11.58 4.07 0.27
N LEU A 30 -11.65 4.61 1.50
CA LEU A 30 -11.70 3.86 2.73
C LEU A 30 -13.09 3.98 3.39
N PHE A 31 -13.47 2.94 4.12
CA PHE A 31 -14.54 3.00 5.11
C PHE A 31 -14.00 2.54 6.46
N THR A 32 -14.64 3.01 7.53
CA THR A 32 -14.38 2.58 8.90
C THR A 32 -15.65 2.01 9.49
N THR A 33 -15.57 0.81 10.06
CA THR A 33 -16.68 0.17 10.76
C THR A 33 -16.82 0.72 12.17
N SER A 34 -17.96 0.45 12.83
CA SER A 34 -18.22 0.87 14.21
C SER A 34 -17.22 0.31 15.22
N ASP A 35 -16.65 -0.87 14.95
CA ASP A 35 -15.61 -1.49 15.79
C ASP A 35 -14.19 -0.95 15.49
N GLY A 36 -14.07 0.01 14.57
CA GLY A 36 -12.82 0.67 14.20
C GLY A 36 -11.94 -0.16 13.27
N SER A 37 -12.50 -1.14 12.56
CA SER A 37 -11.82 -1.79 11.44
C SER A 37 -11.83 -0.88 10.21
N VAL A 38 -10.79 -0.96 9.37
CA VAL A 38 -10.65 -0.14 8.17
C VAL A 38 -10.64 -1.04 6.95
N GLY A 39 -11.50 -0.75 5.98
CA GLY A 39 -11.58 -1.46 4.71
C GLY A 39 -11.60 -0.52 3.51
N LEU A 40 -11.54 -1.09 2.31
CA LEU A 40 -11.67 -0.35 1.05
C LEU A 40 -13.12 -0.42 0.55
N THR A 41 -13.64 0.66 -0.01
CA THR A 41 -14.98 0.65 -0.61
C THR A 41 -15.06 -0.34 -1.77
N HIS A 42 -16.25 -0.93 -1.97
CA HIS A 42 -16.46 -1.93 -3.01
C HIS A 42 -16.19 -1.34 -4.41
N GLU A 43 -16.65 -0.12 -4.64
CA GLU A 43 -16.46 0.62 -5.90
C GLU A 43 -14.98 0.80 -6.22
N PHE A 44 -14.17 1.18 -5.22
CA PHE A 44 -12.74 1.31 -5.39
C PHE A 44 -12.07 -0.04 -5.70
N VAL A 45 -12.42 -1.10 -4.97
CA VAL A 45 -11.84 -2.43 -5.19
C VAL A 45 -12.15 -2.94 -6.59
N GLN A 46 -13.38 -2.78 -7.09
CA GLN A 46 -13.78 -3.26 -8.41
C GLN A 46 -12.94 -2.66 -9.55
N GLN A 47 -12.47 -1.41 -9.40
CA GLN A 47 -11.60 -0.77 -10.39
C GLN A 47 -10.24 -1.46 -10.53
N TYR A 48 -9.71 -2.01 -9.43
CA TYR A 48 -8.32 -2.49 -9.35
C TYR A 48 -8.19 -3.99 -9.09
N VAL A 49 -9.26 -4.73 -8.80
CA VAL A 49 -9.23 -6.15 -8.40
C VAL A 49 -8.51 -7.06 -9.39
N ARG A 50 -8.62 -6.78 -10.70
CA ARG A 50 -7.90 -7.52 -11.75
C ARG A 50 -6.37 -7.38 -11.67
N HIS A 51 -5.89 -6.35 -10.98
CA HIS A 51 -4.47 -6.07 -10.78
C HIS A 51 -3.96 -6.60 -9.42
N MET A 52 -4.84 -7.06 -8.53
CA MET A 52 -4.46 -7.63 -7.25
C MET A 52 -4.04 -9.10 -7.43
N PRO A 53 -2.78 -9.47 -7.20
CA PRO A 53 -2.30 -10.84 -7.44
C PRO A 53 -2.59 -11.79 -6.26
N PHE A 54 -2.88 -11.26 -5.07
CA PHE A 54 -3.10 -12.05 -3.85
C PHE A 54 -4.56 -12.48 -3.67
N GLU A 55 -4.80 -13.49 -2.82
CA GLU A 55 -6.13 -14.06 -2.57
C GLU A 55 -7.09 -13.10 -1.84
N VAL A 56 -6.57 -12.17 -1.03
CA VAL A 56 -7.40 -11.19 -0.31
C VAL A 56 -7.81 -10.05 -1.26
N LYS A 57 -8.96 -10.22 -1.93
CA LYS A 57 -9.49 -9.24 -2.91
C LYS A 57 -10.24 -8.07 -2.28
N GLN A 58 -10.80 -8.23 -1.09
CA GLN A 58 -11.53 -7.16 -0.39
C GLN A 58 -11.00 -7.06 1.05
N PRO A 59 -9.80 -6.50 1.26
CA PRO A 59 -9.19 -6.48 2.57
C PRO A 59 -9.96 -5.57 3.52
N VAL A 60 -10.23 -6.08 4.72
CA VAL A 60 -10.71 -5.34 5.87
C VAL A 60 -9.74 -5.59 7.02
N LEU A 61 -8.96 -4.57 7.37
CA LEU A 61 -8.00 -4.64 8.44
C LEU A 61 -8.70 -4.42 9.79
N THR A 62 -8.75 -5.47 10.60
CA THR A 62 -9.38 -5.42 11.92
C THR A 62 -8.39 -5.03 13.02
N ARG A 63 -8.91 -4.61 14.17
CA ARG A 63 -8.08 -4.45 15.39
C ARG A 63 -7.40 -5.75 15.83
N ARG A 64 -7.99 -6.91 15.54
CA ARG A 64 -7.36 -8.22 15.81
C ARG A 64 -6.15 -8.41 14.91
N HIS A 65 -6.24 -8.11 13.62
CA HIS A 65 -5.10 -8.21 12.70
C HIS A 65 -3.94 -7.35 13.17
N VAL A 66 -4.20 -6.08 13.55
CA VAL A 66 -3.15 -5.19 14.06
C VAL A 66 -2.50 -5.75 15.32
N ARG A 67 -3.27 -6.25 16.29
CA ARG A 67 -2.70 -6.88 17.50
C ARG A 67 -1.84 -8.10 17.20
N LEU A 68 -2.24 -8.94 16.24
CA LEU A 68 -1.47 -10.12 15.83
C LEU A 68 -0.13 -9.71 15.19
N ILE A 69 -0.17 -8.72 14.29
CA ILE A 69 1.03 -8.15 13.66
C ILE A 69 1.97 -7.55 14.72
N GLU A 70 1.45 -6.75 15.64
CA GLU A 70 2.25 -6.12 16.70
C GLU A 70 2.86 -7.14 17.65
N ALA A 71 2.09 -8.14 18.06
CA ALA A 71 2.59 -9.20 18.94
C ALA A 71 3.70 -10.02 18.26
N ASN A 72 3.46 -10.47 17.02
CA ASN A 72 4.45 -11.22 16.26
C ASN A 72 5.71 -10.39 15.99
N TRP A 73 5.55 -9.14 15.55
CA TRP A 73 6.68 -8.25 15.30
C TRP A 73 7.48 -7.92 16.56
N THR A 74 6.82 -7.82 17.72
CA THR A 74 7.50 -7.63 19.01
C THR A 74 8.44 -8.80 19.31
N LEU A 75 8.02 -10.04 19.02
CA LEU A 75 8.88 -11.22 19.22
C LEU A 75 10.08 -11.21 18.26
N ILE A 76 9.85 -10.89 16.98
CA ILE A 76 10.90 -10.81 15.97
C ILE A 76 11.92 -9.73 16.34
N SER A 77 11.46 -8.49 16.56
CA SER A 77 12.34 -7.34 16.83
C SER A 77 13.11 -7.45 18.14
N ARG A 78 12.56 -8.12 19.15
CA ARG A 78 13.26 -8.40 20.42
C ARG A 78 14.18 -9.62 20.36
N GLY A 79 14.18 -10.38 19.26
CA GLY A 79 14.96 -11.62 19.18
C GLY A 79 14.45 -12.72 20.08
N THR A 80 13.14 -12.74 20.38
CA THR A 80 12.53 -13.75 21.23
C THR A 80 11.65 -14.72 20.44
N SER A 81 11.66 -14.67 19.10
CA SER A 81 11.05 -15.71 18.27
C SER A 81 11.89 -16.99 18.33
N SER A 82 11.25 -18.16 18.21
CA SER A 82 11.96 -19.44 18.31
C SER A 82 12.93 -19.71 17.15
N ALA A 83 12.81 -18.97 16.05
CA ALA A 83 13.74 -19.04 14.93
C ALA A 83 15.02 -18.22 15.13
N TYR A 84 15.08 -17.33 16.14
CA TYR A 84 16.23 -16.47 16.36
C TYR A 84 17.30 -17.16 17.22
N ASP A 85 18.53 -17.13 16.73
CA ASP A 85 19.73 -17.56 17.43
C ASP A 85 20.77 -16.42 17.38
N GLU A 86 21.13 -15.88 18.55
CA GLU A 86 22.05 -14.75 18.65
C GLU A 86 23.46 -15.09 18.16
N ALA A 87 23.97 -16.28 18.47
CA ALA A 87 25.31 -16.71 18.06
C ALA A 87 25.42 -16.80 16.52
N ARG A 88 24.33 -17.20 15.85
CA ARG A 88 24.27 -17.33 14.39
C ARG A 88 24.00 -16.01 13.69
N HIS A 89 23.13 -15.17 14.24
CA HIS A 89 22.59 -14.01 13.52
C HIS A 89 23.04 -12.65 14.07
N GLY A 90 23.47 -12.61 15.34
CA GLY A 90 23.99 -11.43 16.04
C GLY A 90 22.93 -10.40 16.45
N ASN A 91 22.09 -9.95 15.52
CA ASN A 91 21.01 -8.99 15.79
C ASN A 91 19.72 -9.45 15.07
N PRO A 92 18.54 -9.43 15.72
CA PRO A 92 17.28 -9.80 15.09
C PRO A 92 16.94 -8.98 13.84
N ASP A 93 17.26 -7.69 13.82
CA ASP A 93 17.10 -6.85 12.62
C ASP A 93 17.95 -7.43 11.49
N LYS A 94 19.22 -7.72 11.78
CA LYS A 94 20.15 -8.28 10.79
C LYS A 94 19.67 -9.65 10.29
N PHE A 95 19.06 -10.46 11.14
CA PHE A 95 18.43 -11.71 10.75
C PHE A 95 17.30 -11.48 9.75
N PHE A 96 16.34 -10.61 10.09
CA PHE A 96 15.21 -10.29 9.23
C PHE A 96 15.63 -9.72 7.88
N HIS A 97 16.51 -8.70 7.88
CA HIS A 97 17.00 -8.06 6.67
C HIS A 97 17.75 -9.04 5.76
N ARG A 98 18.65 -9.87 6.32
CA ARG A 98 19.38 -10.87 5.53
C ARG A 98 18.44 -11.90 4.93
N THR A 99 17.47 -12.39 5.70
CA THR A 99 16.48 -13.35 5.20
C THR A 99 15.68 -12.76 4.05
N TYR A 100 15.15 -11.54 4.21
CA TYR A 100 14.38 -10.86 3.16
C TYR A 100 15.19 -10.66 1.88
N TYR A 101 16.36 -10.03 1.98
CA TYR A 101 17.17 -9.74 0.79
C TYR A 101 17.74 -11.00 0.14
N SER A 102 18.05 -12.04 0.92
CA SER A 102 18.47 -13.33 0.37
C SER A 102 17.36 -13.94 -0.48
N LEU A 103 16.11 -13.95 0.01
CA LEU A 103 14.96 -14.48 -0.74
C LEU A 103 14.62 -13.59 -1.94
N LEU A 104 14.56 -12.27 -1.75
CA LEU A 104 14.22 -11.33 -2.81
C LEU A 104 15.19 -11.45 -3.98
N PHE A 105 16.49 -11.46 -3.70
CA PHE A 105 17.51 -11.49 -4.75
C PHE A 105 17.73 -12.87 -5.34
N ALA A 106 17.22 -13.93 -4.72
CA ALA A 106 17.16 -15.25 -5.34
C ALA A 106 16.10 -15.28 -6.45
N VAL A 107 14.96 -14.58 -6.25
CA VAL A 107 13.87 -14.52 -7.24
C VAL A 107 14.07 -13.38 -8.24
N MET A 108 14.62 -12.25 -7.80
CA MET A 108 14.81 -11.04 -8.61
C MET A 108 16.22 -10.47 -8.46
N PRO A 109 17.23 -11.06 -9.13
CA PRO A 109 18.63 -10.61 -9.02
C PRO A 109 18.85 -9.17 -9.49
N SER A 110 18.07 -8.71 -10.46
CA SER A 110 18.13 -7.35 -11.03
C SER A 110 17.87 -6.26 -9.98
N CYS A 111 17.03 -6.52 -8.97
CA CYS A 111 16.78 -5.56 -7.88
C CYS A 111 18.06 -5.18 -7.12
N ARG A 112 19.12 -5.99 -7.15
CA ARG A 112 20.38 -5.67 -6.46
C ARG A 112 20.94 -4.31 -6.87
N SER A 113 20.83 -3.91 -8.15
CA SER A 113 21.32 -2.61 -8.62
C SER A 113 20.53 -1.45 -8.00
N ILE A 114 19.20 -1.58 -7.93
CA ILE A 114 18.28 -0.61 -7.31
C ILE A 114 18.59 -0.43 -5.82
N PHE A 115 18.89 -1.52 -5.11
CA PHE A 115 19.19 -1.46 -3.68
C PHE A 115 20.66 -1.09 -3.36
N ARG A 116 21.63 -1.35 -4.26
CA ARG A 116 23.06 -1.04 -4.03
C ARG A 116 23.36 0.46 -3.91
N SER A 117 22.69 1.29 -4.70
CA SER A 117 22.79 2.76 -4.63
C SER A 117 22.15 3.36 -3.37
N SER A 118 21.61 2.50 -2.49
CA SER A 118 20.67 2.87 -1.43
C SER A 118 20.95 2.11 -0.10
N MET A 119 22.20 1.76 0.21
CA MET A 119 22.56 1.04 1.46
C MET A 119 22.12 1.76 2.75
N HIS A 120 22.08 3.10 2.75
CA HIS A 120 21.62 3.90 3.90
C HIS A 120 20.09 3.83 4.14
N LEU A 121 19.33 3.34 3.15
CA LEU A 121 17.87 3.19 3.18
C LEU A 121 17.41 1.75 3.44
N GLN A 122 18.27 0.73 3.26
CA GLN A 122 17.87 -0.69 3.36
C GLN A 122 17.40 -1.12 4.75
N GLY A 123 18.01 -0.61 5.82
CA GLY A 123 17.57 -0.86 7.19
C GLY A 123 16.24 -0.17 7.53
N LYS A 124 16.02 1.03 6.98
CA LYS A 124 14.88 1.89 7.31
C LYS A 124 13.62 1.55 6.50
N SER A 125 13.76 0.98 5.30
CA SER A 125 12.64 0.75 4.38
C SER A 125 11.75 -0.43 4.79
N LEU A 126 12.32 -1.52 5.30
CA LEU A 126 11.55 -2.72 5.64
C LEU A 126 10.82 -2.58 7.00
N PHE A 127 11.38 -1.82 7.94
CA PHE A 127 10.64 -1.37 9.12
C PHE A 127 9.46 -0.47 8.74
N ALA A 128 9.60 0.35 7.68
CA ALA A 128 8.55 1.26 7.25
C ALA A 128 7.30 0.54 6.73
N ILE A 129 7.42 -0.62 6.07
CA ILE A 129 6.24 -1.37 5.63
C ILE A 129 5.46 -1.97 6.80
N LEU A 130 6.16 -2.47 7.83
CA LEU A 130 5.52 -3.00 9.04
C LEU A 130 4.86 -1.90 9.86
N ARG A 131 5.54 -0.76 10.01
CA ARG A 131 4.95 0.43 10.62
C ARG A 131 3.75 0.94 9.83
N ALA A 132 3.79 0.89 8.49
CA ALA A 132 2.63 1.24 7.67
C ALA A 132 1.46 0.30 7.96
N MET A 133 1.69 -1.02 8.00
CA MET A 133 0.67 -2.03 8.28
C MET A 133 -0.04 -1.82 9.62
N THR A 134 0.68 -1.40 10.66
CA THR A 134 0.08 -1.15 11.99
C THR A 134 -0.53 0.26 12.12
N SER A 135 -0.07 1.22 11.33
CA SER A 135 -0.58 2.61 11.38
C SER A 135 -1.90 2.86 10.66
N ILE A 136 -2.35 1.95 9.77
CA ILE A 136 -3.54 2.15 8.92
C ILE A 136 -4.77 2.62 9.72
N LEU A 137 -5.01 2.03 10.90
CA LEU A 137 -6.17 2.36 11.72
C LEU A 137 -6.15 3.78 12.31
N HIS A 138 -5.00 4.46 12.29
CA HIS A 138 -4.78 5.73 12.99
C HIS A 138 -4.16 6.82 12.09
N CYS A 139 -4.02 6.55 10.80
CA CYS A 139 -3.31 7.43 9.85
C CYS A 139 -4.32 8.08 8.88
N PRO A 140 -4.79 9.30 9.14
CA PRO A 140 -5.84 9.93 8.33
C PRO A 140 -5.39 10.22 6.89
N ASP A 141 -4.08 10.36 6.66
CA ASP A 141 -3.44 10.64 5.37
C ASP A 141 -2.81 9.39 4.73
N ILE A 142 -3.24 8.18 5.13
CA ILE A 142 -2.64 6.93 4.63
C ILE A 142 -2.75 6.81 3.11
N VAL A 143 -3.87 7.24 2.51
CA VAL A 143 -4.07 7.20 1.05
C VAL A 143 -2.99 8.01 0.34
N ASP A 144 -2.83 9.28 0.71
CA ASP A 144 -1.86 10.18 0.10
C ASP A 144 -0.43 9.69 0.30
N ARG A 145 -0.12 9.17 1.50
CA ARG A 145 1.21 8.59 1.80
C ARG A 145 1.52 7.40 0.90
N MET A 146 0.55 6.49 0.70
CA MET A 146 0.75 5.30 -0.13
C MET A 146 0.83 5.63 -1.62
N GLN A 147 0.04 6.59 -2.10
CA GLN A 147 0.13 7.07 -3.48
C GLN A 147 1.47 7.79 -3.74
N ALA A 148 1.92 8.63 -2.80
CA ALA A 148 3.24 9.26 -2.89
C ALA A 148 4.38 8.23 -2.84
N LEU A 149 4.23 7.15 -2.06
CA LEU A 149 5.18 6.04 -2.05
C LEU A 149 5.23 5.33 -3.40
N ALA A 150 4.08 5.07 -4.02
CA ALA A 150 3.99 4.46 -5.34
C ALA A 150 4.67 5.33 -6.40
N GLY A 151 4.44 6.65 -6.37
CA GLY A 151 5.13 7.60 -7.25
C GLY A 151 6.64 7.51 -7.15
N ARG A 152 7.19 7.47 -5.92
CA ARG A 152 8.64 7.28 -5.72
C ARG A 152 9.12 5.94 -6.28
N HIS A 153 8.40 4.85 -6.06
CA HIS A 153 8.80 3.54 -6.58
C HIS A 153 8.80 3.48 -8.11
N LEU A 154 7.88 4.18 -8.78
CA LEU A 154 7.92 4.31 -10.25
C LEU A 154 9.21 5.00 -10.73
N THR A 155 9.74 5.98 -9.98
CA THR A 155 11.03 6.61 -10.32
C THR A 155 12.23 5.65 -10.18
N TYR A 156 12.09 4.57 -9.42
CA TYR A 156 13.08 3.50 -9.31
C TYR A 156 12.94 2.43 -10.39
N GLY A 157 11.92 2.55 -11.25
CA GLY A 157 11.59 1.59 -12.28
C GLY A 157 10.80 0.39 -11.80
N CYS A 158 10.22 0.43 -10.58
CA CYS A 158 9.44 -0.70 -10.06
C CYS A 158 8.14 -0.89 -10.85
N GLU A 159 7.96 -2.08 -11.38
CA GLU A 159 6.76 -2.47 -12.11
C GLU A 159 5.74 -3.14 -11.19
N LYS A 160 4.51 -3.34 -11.69
CA LYS A 160 3.42 -3.99 -10.94
C LYS A 160 3.81 -5.40 -10.45
N THR A 161 4.52 -6.18 -11.27
CA THR A 161 4.96 -7.54 -10.93
C THR A 161 5.94 -7.55 -9.75
N ASP A 162 6.72 -6.49 -9.57
CA ASP A 162 7.70 -6.41 -8.50
C ASP A 162 7.05 -6.40 -7.12
N TYR A 163 5.88 -5.76 -6.99
CA TYR A 163 5.09 -5.77 -5.75
C TYR A 163 4.56 -7.15 -5.40
N THR A 164 4.28 -7.98 -6.41
CA THR A 164 3.87 -9.38 -6.19
C THR A 164 5.02 -10.14 -5.56
N THR A 165 6.20 -10.06 -6.18
CA THR A 165 7.41 -10.71 -5.68
C THR A 165 7.79 -10.18 -4.29
N ALA A 166 7.73 -8.88 -4.07
CA ALA A 166 8.01 -8.26 -2.77
C ALA A 166 7.05 -8.75 -1.68
N GLY A 167 5.74 -8.82 -1.96
CA GLY A 167 4.75 -9.32 -1.01
C GLY A 167 4.96 -10.80 -0.67
N VAL A 168 5.12 -11.67 -1.67
CA VAL A 168 5.40 -13.10 -1.45
C VAL A 168 6.69 -13.29 -0.64
N THR A 169 7.73 -12.52 -0.98
CA THR A 169 9.02 -12.57 -0.28
C THR A 169 8.89 -12.10 1.17
N LEU A 170 8.15 -11.02 1.42
CA LEU A 170 7.92 -10.51 2.77
C LEU A 170 7.19 -11.53 3.64
N LEU A 171 6.10 -12.12 3.13
CA LEU A 171 5.35 -13.14 3.86
C LEU A 171 6.22 -14.38 4.14
N LYS A 172 7.03 -14.82 3.17
CA LYS A 172 7.97 -15.93 3.37
C LYS A 172 9.06 -15.60 4.40
N THR A 173 9.52 -14.35 4.41
CA THR A 173 10.50 -13.87 5.40
C THR A 173 9.89 -13.92 6.79
N LEU A 174 8.68 -13.36 6.96
CA LEU A 174 7.97 -13.34 8.24
C LEU A 174 7.71 -14.75 8.77
N GLU A 175 7.35 -15.69 7.91
CA GLU A 175 7.23 -17.11 8.26
C GLU A 175 8.53 -17.66 8.86
N ILE A 176 9.65 -17.47 8.17
CA ILE A 176 10.96 -17.98 8.62
C ILE A 176 11.37 -17.35 9.95
N VAL A 177 11.27 -16.03 10.08
CA VAL A 177 11.77 -15.33 11.28
C VAL A 177 10.85 -15.46 12.49
N SER A 178 9.58 -15.80 12.28
CA SER A 178 8.63 -16.04 13.36
C SER A 178 8.82 -17.40 14.02
N GLY A 179 9.37 -18.38 13.30
CA GLY A 179 9.46 -19.76 13.78
C GLY A 179 8.09 -20.33 14.13
N ASP A 180 7.97 -20.96 15.30
CA ASP A 180 6.74 -21.63 15.74
C ASP A 180 5.57 -20.68 16.02
N GLN A 181 5.85 -19.37 16.05
CA GLN A 181 4.83 -18.34 16.22
C GLN A 181 4.12 -18.00 14.90
N TRP A 182 4.60 -18.52 13.77
CA TRP A 182 3.90 -18.39 12.50
C TRP A 182 2.72 -19.36 12.43
N ASN A 183 1.53 -18.81 12.38
CA ASN A 183 0.29 -19.59 12.25
C ASN A 183 -0.65 -18.95 11.23
N TYR A 184 -1.78 -19.61 10.98
CA TYR A 184 -2.78 -19.16 10.00
C TYR A 184 -3.27 -17.73 10.26
N ASP A 185 -3.59 -17.40 11.51
CA ASP A 185 -4.11 -16.08 11.89
C ASP A 185 -3.06 -14.97 11.69
N VAL A 186 -1.80 -15.23 12.03
CA VAL A 186 -0.70 -14.27 11.83
C VAL A 186 -0.46 -14.05 10.33
N LYS A 187 -0.44 -15.12 9.54
CA LYS A 187 -0.31 -15.04 8.08
C LYS A 187 -1.45 -14.22 7.47
N GLU A 188 -2.68 -14.51 7.85
CA GLU A 188 -3.87 -13.81 7.37
C GLU A 188 -3.83 -12.32 7.73
N ALA A 189 -3.48 -11.98 8.96
CA ALA A 189 -3.34 -10.59 9.39
C ALA A 189 -2.32 -9.81 8.53
N TYR A 190 -1.11 -10.35 8.33
CA TYR A 190 -0.09 -9.72 7.50
C TYR A 190 -0.51 -9.60 6.04
N LEU A 191 -1.12 -10.65 5.48
CA LEU A 191 -1.57 -10.65 4.09
C LEU A 191 -2.69 -9.63 3.87
N THR A 192 -3.68 -9.57 4.77
CA THR A 192 -4.76 -8.58 4.71
C THR A 192 -4.22 -7.16 4.78
N ALA A 193 -3.28 -6.88 5.69
CA ALA A 193 -2.63 -5.57 5.78
C ALA A 193 -1.83 -5.22 4.51
N PHE A 194 -1.07 -6.17 3.98
CA PHE A 194 -0.30 -5.99 2.75
C PHE A 194 -1.21 -5.68 1.55
N CYS A 195 -2.28 -6.46 1.38
CA CYS A 195 -3.24 -6.26 0.30
C CYS A 195 -3.92 -4.90 0.38
N LEU A 196 -4.29 -4.43 1.58
CA LEU A 196 -4.85 -3.09 1.76
C LEU A 196 -3.87 -2.02 1.30
N LEU A 197 -2.61 -2.06 1.76
CA LEU A 197 -1.57 -1.10 1.34
C LEU A 197 -1.33 -1.15 -0.17
N MET A 198 -1.27 -2.36 -0.74
CA MET A 198 -1.06 -2.54 -2.18
C MET A 198 -2.21 -1.92 -2.98
N TYR A 199 -3.46 -2.12 -2.57
CA TYR A 199 -4.62 -1.49 -3.20
C TYR A 199 -4.51 0.04 -3.20
N LEU A 200 -4.02 0.65 -2.11
CA LEU A 200 -3.82 2.11 -2.05
C LEU A 200 -2.73 2.61 -3.02
N MET A 201 -1.78 1.76 -3.40
CA MET A 201 -0.73 2.07 -4.37
C MET A 201 -1.18 1.84 -5.83
N LEU A 202 -2.11 0.90 -6.07
CA LEU A 202 -2.53 0.50 -7.42
C LEU A 202 -2.96 1.67 -8.32
N PRO A 203 -3.75 2.67 -7.87
CA PRO A 203 -4.12 3.80 -8.72
C PRO A 203 -2.93 4.47 -9.40
N VAL A 204 -1.83 4.65 -8.67
CA VAL A 204 -0.61 5.27 -9.21
C VAL A 204 0.14 4.29 -10.11
N ILE A 205 0.31 3.05 -9.67
CA ILE A 205 1.10 2.03 -10.38
C ILE A 205 0.47 1.67 -11.74
N VAL A 206 -0.85 1.57 -11.83
CA VAL A 206 -1.51 1.09 -13.07
C VAL A 206 -1.69 2.19 -14.12
N HIS A 207 -1.67 3.46 -13.72
CA HIS A 207 -1.92 4.59 -14.60
C HIS A 207 -0.65 5.33 -15.03
N ASN A 208 0.51 4.99 -14.46
CA ASN A 208 1.77 5.65 -14.76
C ASN A 208 2.85 4.61 -15.08
N PRO A 209 3.57 4.75 -16.20
CA PRO A 209 4.66 3.83 -16.52
C PRO A 209 5.83 4.01 -15.54
N PRO A 210 6.56 2.93 -15.21
CA PRO A 210 7.80 3.03 -14.45
C PRO A 210 8.87 3.76 -15.27
N ALA A 211 9.82 4.43 -14.59
CA ALA A 211 10.98 5.00 -15.23
C ALA A 211 11.82 3.89 -15.89
N ALA A 212 12.41 4.18 -17.06
CA ALA A 212 13.32 3.24 -17.71
C ALA A 212 14.51 2.96 -16.79
N VAL A 213 14.70 1.70 -16.42
CA VAL A 213 15.88 1.27 -15.67
C VAL A 213 17.04 1.30 -16.66
N THR A 214 17.90 2.32 -16.58
CA THR A 214 19.18 2.29 -17.28
C THR A 214 20.05 1.27 -16.57
N ASP A 215 20.28 0.13 -17.23
CA ASP A 215 21.33 -0.81 -16.83
C ASP A 215 22.63 -0.02 -16.72
N SER A 216 23.06 0.25 -15.49
CA SER A 216 24.39 0.76 -15.25
C SER A 216 25.35 -0.29 -15.78
N VAL A 217 25.99 0.06 -16.89
CA VAL A 217 27.01 -0.67 -17.62
C VAL A 217 27.79 -1.58 -16.67
N ILE A 218 27.79 -2.88 -16.98
CA ILE A 218 28.65 -3.88 -16.35
C ILE A 218 30.06 -3.29 -16.35
N ALA A 219 30.54 -2.91 -15.17
CA ALA A 219 31.95 -2.57 -15.00
C ALA A 219 32.73 -3.88 -15.24
N THR A 220 33.35 -3.94 -16.42
CA THR A 220 34.37 -4.92 -16.83
C THR A 220 35.50 -5.02 -15.83
#